data_AF-A0A6I9NTF9-F1
#
_entry.id   AF-A0A6I9NTF9-F1
#
_cell.length_a   1.000
_cell.length_b   1.000
_cell.length_c   1.000
_cell.angle_alpha   90.00
_cell.angle_beta   90.00
_cell.angle_gamma   90.00
#
_symmetry.space_group_name_H-M   'P 1'
#
loop_
_entity.id
_entity.type
_entity.pdbx_description
1 polymer ?
#
loop_
_entity_poly.entity_id
_entity_poly.type
_entity_poly.pdbx_seq_one_letter_code
_entity_poly.pdbx_strand_id
1 'polypeptide(L)'
;MSRLLLGAVLLGHLGVCSAARAPETLSKPTEVRFDSVDYKHVLHWTPPGNSSSLQYSVQWKIYGEFDWLDVDGCQRIQKPQCDLSALTSDLREWYYARVHASSPPASKSAWTLSPRFSPRSDTKISSPLLRLNRTVQGIVVRVKPPRLLVRKMHNSLQYKIYLIHSSGEEGAGLTSQVQDQQATSVYIQGA
;
A
#
# COMPACT_ATOMS: atom_id res chain seq x y z
N MET A 1 -5.58 53.23 75.38
CA MET A 1 -4.47 52.25 75.33
C MET A 1 -5.03 50.89 74.95
N SER A 2 -4.29 50.13 74.14
CA SER A 2 -4.40 48.68 73.87
C SER A 2 -5.09 48.18 72.58
N ARG A 3 -4.30 48.28 71.50
CA ARG A 3 -3.93 47.31 70.43
C ARG A 3 -4.89 46.19 70.00
N LEU A 4 -5.23 46.24 68.70
CA LEU A 4 -5.68 45.17 67.81
C LEU A 4 -4.69 44.00 67.69
N LEU A 5 -5.19 42.76 67.65
CA LEU A 5 -4.52 41.62 66.99
C LEU A 5 -5.57 40.67 66.37
N LEU A 6 -5.71 40.72 65.04
CA LEU A 6 -6.32 39.65 64.25
C LEU A 6 -5.28 38.54 64.04
N GLY A 7 -5.54 37.34 64.54
CA GLY A 7 -4.78 36.15 64.19
C GLY A 7 -5.44 35.43 63.01
N ALA A 8 -4.83 35.52 61.83
CA ALA A 8 -5.22 34.71 60.67
C ALA A 8 -4.39 33.42 60.64
N VAL A 9 -5.03 32.27 60.89
CA VAL A 9 -4.42 30.95 60.70
C VAL A 9 -4.68 30.52 59.26
N LEU A 10 -3.67 30.67 58.40
CA LEU A 10 -3.69 30.12 57.04
C LEU A 10 -3.32 28.64 57.09
N LEU A 11 -4.34 27.77 57.12
CA LEU A 11 -4.17 26.34 56.84
C LEU A 11 -3.83 26.19 55.35
N GLY A 12 -2.54 26.06 55.05
CA GLY A 12 -2.06 25.71 53.73
C GLY A 12 -2.53 24.30 53.37
N HIS A 13 -3.56 24.21 52.54
CA HIS A 13 -3.91 22.95 51.88
C HIS A 13 -2.74 22.58 50.96
N LEU A 14 -2.00 21.54 51.34
CA LEU A 14 -1.10 20.83 50.43
C LEU A 14 -1.98 20.21 49.34
N GLY A 15 -2.18 20.97 48.26
CA GLY A 15 -2.75 20.46 47.03
C GLY A 15 -1.84 19.36 46.53
N VAL A 16 -2.26 18.12 46.71
CA VAL A 16 -1.64 16.97 46.07
C VAL A 16 -1.82 17.20 44.57
N CYS A 17 -0.76 17.64 43.90
CA CYS A 17 -0.67 17.56 42.45
C CYS A 17 -0.68 16.08 42.10
N SER A 18 -1.87 15.53 41.86
CA SER A 18 -1.97 14.27 41.14
C SER A 18 -1.25 14.48 39.82
N ALA A 19 -0.09 13.85 39.65
CA ALA A 19 0.53 13.75 38.34
C ALA A 19 -0.52 13.08 37.45
N ALA A 20 -1.18 13.88 36.60
CA ALA A 20 -2.03 13.35 35.56
C ALA A 20 -1.14 12.38 34.78
N ARG A 21 -1.48 11.08 34.81
CA ARG A 21 -0.83 10.10 33.93
C ARG A 21 -0.93 10.68 32.53
N ALA A 22 0.22 10.97 31.92
CA ALA A 22 0.27 11.32 30.51
C ALA A 22 -0.52 10.23 29.78
N PRO A 23 -1.45 10.58 28.86
CA PRO A 23 -2.14 9.59 28.08
C PRO A 23 -1.09 8.65 27.47
N GLU A 24 -1.19 7.35 27.72
CA GLU A 24 -0.34 6.38 27.05
C GLU A 24 -0.59 6.50 25.54
N THR A 25 0.28 7.25 24.86
CA THR A 25 0.17 7.48 23.43
C THR A 25 0.59 6.21 22.72
N LEU A 26 -0.38 5.54 22.12
CA LEU A 26 -0.14 4.34 21.33
C LEU A 26 0.84 4.66 20.19
N SER A 27 1.89 3.86 20.06
CA SER A 27 2.85 3.97 18.95
C SER A 27 2.12 3.89 17.61
N LYS A 28 2.51 4.74 16.66
CA LYS A 28 1.89 4.80 15.33
C LYS A 28 2.46 3.73 14.40
N PRO A 29 1.68 3.26 13.41
CA PRO A 29 2.22 2.43 12.33
C PRO A 29 3.39 3.11 11.60
N THR A 30 4.30 2.33 11.05
CA THR A 30 5.43 2.82 10.24
C THR A 30 5.38 2.24 8.84
N GLU A 31 6.24 2.74 7.93
CA GLU A 31 6.39 2.22 6.57
C GLU A 31 5.07 2.12 5.77
N VAL A 32 4.19 3.11 5.96
CA VAL A 32 2.92 3.19 5.23
C VAL A 32 3.19 3.47 3.76
N ARG A 33 2.90 2.52 2.87
CA ARG A 33 3.16 2.64 1.43
C ARG A 33 2.16 1.88 0.59
N PHE A 34 1.96 2.34 -0.64
CA PHE A 34 1.22 1.62 -1.65
C PHE A 34 2.12 0.59 -2.33
N ASP A 35 1.66 -0.66 -2.36
CA ASP A 35 2.21 -1.70 -3.21
C ASP A 35 1.24 -1.90 -4.38
N SER A 36 1.68 -1.45 -5.56
CA SER A 36 0.86 -1.44 -6.77
C SER A 36 1.42 -2.35 -7.85
N VAL A 37 0.65 -3.37 -8.19
CA VAL A 37 0.98 -4.31 -9.28
C VAL A 37 -0.26 -4.52 -10.14
N ASP A 38 -0.12 -4.35 -11.46
CA ASP A 38 -1.20 -4.54 -12.44
C ASP A 38 -2.50 -3.79 -12.08
N TYR A 39 -2.37 -2.55 -11.62
CA TYR A 39 -3.49 -1.72 -11.15
C TYR A 39 -4.29 -2.29 -9.97
N LYS A 40 -3.65 -3.15 -9.17
CA LYS A 40 -4.11 -3.48 -7.82
C LYS A 40 -3.31 -2.67 -6.82
N HIS A 41 -3.98 -1.81 -6.06
CA HIS A 41 -3.38 -0.80 -5.20
C HIS A 41 -3.63 -1.16 -3.74
N VAL A 42 -2.67 -1.84 -3.10
CA VAL A 42 -2.81 -2.26 -1.70
C VAL A 42 -1.93 -1.37 -0.82
N LEU A 43 -2.53 -0.72 0.17
CA LEU A 43 -1.79 -0.01 1.21
C LEU A 43 -1.28 -1.02 2.24
N HIS A 44 0.01 -0.97 2.55
CA HIS A 44 0.67 -1.77 3.57
C HIS A 44 1.31 -0.88 4.63
N TRP A 45 1.45 -1.39 5.85
CA TRP A 45 2.17 -0.74 6.95
C TRP A 45 2.77 -1.76 7.90
N THR A 46 3.74 -1.32 8.69
CA THR A 46 4.34 -2.09 9.76
C THR A 46 3.60 -1.82 11.08
N PRO A 47 3.05 -2.85 11.74
CA PRO A 47 2.45 -2.74 13.07
C PRO A 47 3.41 -2.15 14.12
N PRO A 48 2.91 -1.33 15.04
CA PRO A 48 3.71 -0.88 16.17
C PRO A 48 3.83 -1.99 17.23
N GLY A 49 5.04 -2.54 17.39
CA GLY A 49 5.35 -3.56 18.40
C GLY A 49 4.55 -4.87 18.25
N ASN A 50 4.67 -5.75 19.25
CA ASN A 50 4.06 -7.09 19.24
C ASN A 50 2.67 -7.09 19.91
N SER A 51 1.76 -6.22 19.47
CA SER A 51 0.39 -6.21 20.00
C SER A 51 -0.57 -6.88 19.01
N SER A 52 -1.00 -8.11 19.35
CA SER A 52 -1.97 -8.89 18.57
C SER A 52 -3.40 -8.37 18.63
N SER A 53 -3.67 -7.30 19.42
CA SER A 53 -5.01 -6.75 19.63
C SER A 53 -5.25 -5.40 18.93
N LEU A 54 -4.27 -4.89 18.17
CA LEU A 54 -4.42 -3.60 17.49
C LEU A 54 -5.40 -3.67 16.33
N GLN A 55 -6.20 -2.61 16.23
CA GLN A 55 -7.12 -2.36 15.15
C GLN A 55 -6.67 -1.12 14.38
N TYR A 56 -6.76 -1.16 13.06
CA TYR A 56 -6.33 -0.11 12.16
C TYR A 56 -7.51 0.49 11.43
N SER A 57 -7.46 1.80 11.24
CA SER A 57 -8.43 2.55 10.45
C SER A 57 -7.68 3.36 9.40
N VAL A 58 -8.13 3.23 8.15
CA VAL A 58 -7.49 3.84 6.98
C VAL A 58 -8.36 4.95 6.42
N GLN A 59 -7.72 6.06 6.05
CA GLN A 59 -8.32 7.15 5.31
C GLN A 59 -7.53 7.42 4.04
N TRP A 60 -8.19 8.03 3.06
CA TRP A 60 -7.59 8.40 1.78
C TRP A 60 -8.07 9.78 1.33
N LYS A 61 -7.34 10.36 0.39
CA LYS A 61 -7.77 11.55 -0.36
C LYS A 61 -7.03 11.70 -1.68
N ILE A 62 -7.60 12.50 -2.57
CA ILE A 62 -6.93 12.98 -3.78
C ILE A 62 -5.95 14.11 -3.39
N TYR A 63 -4.83 14.19 -4.09
CA TYR A 63 -3.83 15.23 -3.92
C TYR A 63 -4.43 16.60 -4.25
N GLY A 64 -4.23 17.58 -3.36
CA GLY A 64 -4.83 18.91 -3.47
C GLY A 64 -6.14 19.06 -2.72
N GLU A 65 -6.85 17.96 -2.44
CA GLU A 65 -8.07 17.99 -1.63
C GLU A 65 -7.77 18.18 -0.14
N PHE A 66 -8.68 18.84 0.57
CA PHE A 66 -8.54 19.10 2.01
C PHE A 66 -9.02 17.94 2.86
N ASP A 67 -10.18 17.38 2.51
CA ASP A 67 -10.89 16.41 3.33
C ASP A 67 -10.33 15.00 3.20
N TRP A 68 -10.34 14.29 4.32
CA TRP A 68 -9.97 12.89 4.40
C TRP A 68 -11.24 12.05 4.47
N LEU A 69 -11.30 11.01 3.63
CA LEU A 69 -12.42 10.08 3.57
C LEU A 69 -12.02 8.75 4.18
N ASP A 70 -12.91 8.15 4.95
CA ASP A 70 -12.75 6.78 5.44
C ASP A 70 -12.75 5.79 4.28
N VAL A 71 -11.86 4.80 4.34
CA VAL A 71 -11.89 3.68 3.40
C VAL A 71 -12.91 2.65 3.91
N ASP A 72 -13.97 2.44 3.13
CA ASP A 72 -14.96 1.41 3.41
C ASP A 72 -14.31 0.02 3.47
N GLY A 73 -14.66 -0.76 4.49
CA GLY A 73 -14.07 -2.09 4.73
C GLY A 73 -12.68 -2.08 5.37
N CYS A 74 -12.09 -0.90 5.62
CA CYS A 74 -10.80 -0.77 6.30
C CYS A 74 -10.85 0.07 7.58
N GLN A 75 -12.00 0.03 8.26
CA GLN A 75 -12.17 0.58 9.60
C GLN A 75 -12.05 -0.53 10.65
N ARG A 76 -11.22 -0.31 11.66
CA ARG A 76 -10.97 -1.23 12.77
C ARG A 76 -10.55 -2.66 12.36
N ILE A 77 -9.75 -2.78 11.30
CA ILE A 77 -9.23 -4.08 10.84
C ILE A 77 -7.98 -4.50 11.61
N GLN A 78 -7.75 -5.79 11.80
CA GLN A 78 -6.50 -6.28 12.41
C GLN A 78 -5.38 -6.49 11.38
N LYS A 79 -5.76 -6.67 10.10
CA LYS A 79 -4.81 -6.93 9.04
C LYS A 79 -3.99 -5.65 8.73
N PRO A 80 -2.66 -5.72 8.62
CA PRO A 80 -1.83 -4.54 8.37
C PRO A 80 -1.76 -4.16 6.87
N GLN A 81 -2.91 -4.27 6.19
CA GLN A 81 -3.06 -3.85 4.81
C GLN A 81 -4.52 -3.55 4.47
N CYS A 82 -4.73 -2.73 3.44
CA CYS A 82 -6.04 -2.37 2.91
C CYS A 82 -6.00 -2.29 1.38
N ASP A 83 -7.01 -2.81 0.69
CA ASP A 83 -7.12 -2.71 -0.77
C ASP A 83 -7.87 -1.42 -1.15
N LEU A 84 -7.19 -0.51 -1.85
CA LEU A 84 -7.75 0.79 -2.28
C LEU A 84 -7.98 0.83 -3.79
N SER A 85 -7.90 -0.30 -4.51
CA SER A 85 -7.87 -0.34 -5.98
C SER A 85 -9.06 0.36 -6.65
N ALA A 86 -10.26 0.25 -6.06
CA ALA A 86 -11.45 0.89 -6.60
C ALA A 86 -11.39 2.43 -6.47
N LEU A 87 -10.91 2.91 -5.32
CA LEU A 87 -10.85 4.33 -4.95
C LEU A 87 -9.73 5.06 -5.69
N THR A 88 -8.63 4.36 -6.00
CA THR A 88 -7.45 4.95 -6.66
C THR A 88 -7.36 4.58 -8.15
N SER A 89 -8.49 4.44 -8.82
CA SER A 89 -8.55 3.94 -10.21
C SER A 89 -8.40 5.01 -11.30
N ASP A 90 -8.61 6.31 -11.00
CA ASP A 90 -8.31 7.37 -11.98
C ASP A 90 -6.80 7.58 -12.09
N LEU A 91 -6.28 7.35 -13.29
CA LEU A 91 -4.85 7.41 -13.63
C LEU A 91 -4.30 8.83 -13.70
N ARG A 92 -5.16 9.85 -13.75
CA ARG A 92 -4.76 11.25 -13.82
C ARG A 92 -4.50 11.85 -12.44
N GLU A 93 -5.06 11.22 -11.41
CA GLU A 93 -5.00 11.71 -10.05
C GLU A 93 -3.80 11.15 -9.30
N TRP A 94 -3.42 11.88 -8.26
CA TRP A 94 -2.50 11.42 -7.24
C TRP A 94 -3.24 11.27 -5.92
N TYR A 95 -2.83 10.31 -5.10
CA TYR A 95 -3.53 9.97 -3.88
C TYR A 95 -2.58 9.98 -2.69
N TYR A 96 -3.15 10.25 -1.52
CA TYR A 96 -2.56 9.92 -0.24
C TYR A 96 -3.45 8.96 0.51
N ALA A 97 -2.85 8.11 1.33
CA ALA A 97 -3.55 7.39 2.37
C ALA A 97 -2.88 7.63 3.71
N ARG A 98 -3.64 7.45 4.78
CA ARG A 98 -3.12 7.47 6.15
C ARG A 98 -3.77 6.38 6.98
N VAL A 99 -3.02 5.89 7.95
CA VAL A 99 -3.50 4.86 8.87
C VAL A 99 -3.15 5.26 10.30
N HIS A 100 -4.05 4.94 11.23
CA HIS A 100 -3.73 4.97 12.66
C HIS A 100 -4.03 3.62 13.29
N ALA A 101 -3.33 3.31 14.37
CA ALA A 101 -3.63 2.18 15.22
C ALA A 101 -4.59 2.61 16.33
N SER A 102 -5.36 1.66 16.83
CA SER A 102 -6.22 1.79 18.00
C SER A 102 -6.18 0.51 18.82
N SER A 103 -6.23 0.66 20.14
CA SER A 103 -6.36 -0.43 21.09
C SER A 103 -7.59 -0.16 21.96
N PRO A 104 -8.53 -1.12 22.08
CA PRO A 104 -9.61 -1.00 23.05
C PRO A 104 -9.06 -0.81 24.48
N PRO A 105 -9.73 -0.04 25.35
CA PRO A 105 -11.03 0.59 25.13
C PRO A 105 -11.00 1.96 24.44
N ALA A 106 -9.86 2.68 24.36
CA ALA A 106 -9.88 4.06 23.84
C ALA A 106 -8.56 4.62 23.28
N SER A 107 -7.44 3.89 23.33
CA SER A 107 -6.14 4.45 22.91
C SER A 107 -6.03 4.48 21.39
N LYS A 108 -5.68 5.65 20.82
CA LYS A 108 -5.41 5.82 19.38
C LYS A 108 -4.01 6.39 19.19
N SER A 109 -3.32 5.93 18.15
CA SER A 109 -2.06 6.54 17.73
C SER A 109 -2.31 7.82 16.92
N ALA A 110 -1.27 8.61 16.73
CA ALA A 110 -1.25 9.59 15.65
C ALA A 110 -1.42 8.88 14.28
N TRP A 111 -1.88 9.64 13.28
CA TRP A 111 -1.93 9.18 11.90
C TRP A 111 -0.52 9.08 11.31
N THR A 112 -0.28 8.05 10.50
CA THR A 112 0.90 7.94 9.64
C THR A 112 0.47 8.04 8.19
N LEU A 113 1.07 9.01 7.48
CA LEU A 113 0.80 9.34 6.08
C LEU A 113 1.66 8.49 5.15
N SER A 114 1.10 8.06 4.01
CA SER A 114 1.85 7.44 2.92
C SER A 114 2.61 8.48 2.08
N PRO A 115 3.64 8.08 1.33
CA PRO A 115 4.08 8.85 0.17
C PRO A 115 2.91 9.10 -0.80
N ARG A 116 3.07 10.12 -1.65
CA ARG A 116 2.12 10.38 -2.74
C ARG A 116 2.14 9.22 -3.72
N PHE A 117 0.97 8.78 -4.16
CA PHE A 117 0.81 7.65 -5.07
C PHE A 117 0.13 8.06 -6.37
N SER A 118 0.72 7.69 -7.50
CA SER A 118 0.20 7.84 -8.86
C SER A 118 -0.06 6.46 -9.46
N PRO A 119 -1.31 6.04 -9.71
CA PRO A 119 -1.60 4.76 -10.35
C PRO A 119 -0.91 4.61 -11.71
N ARG A 120 -0.75 5.71 -12.45
CA ARG A 120 -0.11 5.74 -13.77
C ARG A 120 1.39 5.51 -13.71
N SER A 121 2.07 6.10 -12.71
CA SER A 121 3.54 6.13 -12.66
C SER A 121 4.12 5.09 -11.72
N ASP A 122 3.42 4.76 -10.64
CA ASP A 122 3.95 3.97 -9.53
C ASP A 122 3.49 2.51 -9.60
N THR A 123 2.52 2.18 -10.46
CA THR A 123 2.15 0.77 -10.67
C THR A 123 3.22 0.04 -11.45
N LYS A 124 3.61 -1.12 -10.94
CA LYS A 124 4.46 -2.07 -11.68
C LYS A 124 3.56 -2.95 -12.55
N ILE A 125 3.97 -3.19 -13.78
CA ILE A 125 3.34 -4.19 -14.65
C ILE A 125 4.09 -5.49 -14.45
N SER A 126 3.39 -6.56 -14.07
CA SER A 126 4.03 -7.84 -13.84
C SER A 126 4.42 -8.53 -15.15
N SER A 127 5.35 -9.47 -15.04
CA SER A 127 5.79 -10.29 -16.18
C SER A 127 4.62 -11.07 -16.79
N PRO A 128 4.63 -11.33 -18.10
CA PRO A 128 3.59 -12.11 -18.74
C PRO A 128 3.70 -13.58 -18.31
N LEU A 129 2.58 -14.28 -18.31
CA LEU A 129 2.57 -15.74 -18.22
C LEU A 129 2.97 -16.34 -19.57
N LEU A 130 4.05 -17.12 -19.57
CA LEU A 130 4.50 -17.85 -20.76
C LEU A 130 3.98 -19.29 -20.74
N ARG A 131 3.50 -19.77 -21.88
CA ARG A 131 3.14 -21.17 -22.11
C ARG A 131 3.87 -21.69 -23.34
N LEU A 132 4.67 -22.72 -23.14
CA LEU A 132 5.47 -23.34 -24.20
C LEU A 132 4.74 -24.56 -24.74
N ASN A 133 4.74 -24.71 -26.06
CA ASN A 133 4.27 -25.91 -26.72
C ASN A 133 5.29 -26.38 -27.76
N ARG A 134 5.72 -27.64 -27.65
CA ARG A 134 6.64 -28.25 -28.62
C ARG A 134 5.84 -28.84 -29.77
N THR A 135 6.21 -28.46 -30.98
CA THR A 135 5.62 -28.94 -32.23
C THR A 135 6.69 -29.61 -33.08
N VAL A 136 6.30 -30.26 -34.17
CA VAL A 136 7.23 -30.84 -35.16
C VAL A 136 8.12 -29.75 -35.80
N GLN A 137 7.59 -28.53 -35.94
CA GLN A 137 8.25 -27.41 -36.62
C GLN A 137 9.08 -26.54 -35.68
N GLY A 138 9.08 -26.84 -34.37
CA GLY A 138 9.79 -26.06 -33.36
C GLY A 138 8.97 -25.75 -32.11
N ILE A 139 9.34 -24.70 -31.39
CA ILE A 139 8.72 -24.30 -30.12
C ILE A 139 7.78 -23.11 -30.36
N VAL A 140 6.56 -23.21 -29.85
CA VAL A 140 5.58 -22.13 -29.85
C VAL A 140 5.49 -21.54 -28.44
N VAL A 141 5.78 -20.26 -28.30
CA VAL A 141 5.68 -19.51 -27.05
C VAL A 141 4.38 -18.69 -27.06
N ARG A 142 3.41 -19.05 -26.23
CA ARG A 142 2.21 -18.25 -26.00
C ARG A 142 2.44 -17.28 -24.85
N VAL A 143 2.29 -16.00 -25.14
CA VAL A 143 2.49 -14.90 -24.18
C VAL A 143 1.14 -14.39 -23.70
N LYS A 144 0.83 -14.54 -22.42
CA LYS A 144 -0.42 -14.06 -21.82
C LYS A 144 -0.13 -12.90 -20.85
N PRO A 145 -0.69 -11.70 -21.07
CA PRO A 145 -0.51 -10.57 -20.17
C PRO A 145 -1.21 -10.79 -18.82
N PRO A 146 -0.75 -10.12 -17.75
CA PRO A 146 -1.12 -10.48 -16.38
C PRO A 146 -2.53 -10.09 -15.93
N ARG A 147 -3.11 -8.97 -16.41
CA ARG A 147 -4.49 -8.55 -16.01
C ARG A 147 -5.26 -7.78 -17.08
N LEU A 148 -6.60 -7.84 -16.97
CA LEU A 148 -7.53 -7.10 -17.81
C LEU A 148 -7.42 -5.58 -17.69
N LEU A 149 -7.12 -5.05 -16.50
CA LEU A 149 -6.99 -3.59 -16.33
C LEU A 149 -5.74 -3.07 -17.05
N VAL A 150 -4.64 -3.82 -17.06
CA VAL A 150 -3.46 -3.50 -17.88
C VAL A 150 -3.83 -3.42 -19.36
N ARG A 151 -4.74 -4.29 -19.83
CA ARG A 151 -5.29 -4.25 -21.20
C ARG A 151 -6.09 -3.00 -21.51
N LYS A 152 -6.85 -2.49 -20.54
CA LYS A 152 -7.62 -1.25 -20.73
C LYS A 152 -6.72 -0.01 -20.75
N MET A 153 -5.66 -0.02 -19.94
CA MET A 153 -4.85 1.17 -19.68
C MET A 153 -3.63 1.33 -20.62
N HIS A 154 -3.18 0.25 -21.25
CA HIS A 154 -2.04 0.28 -22.18
C HIS A 154 -2.42 -0.26 -23.56
N ASN A 155 -2.26 0.57 -24.60
CA ASN A 155 -2.58 0.21 -25.99
C ASN A 155 -1.68 -0.92 -26.53
N SER A 156 -0.44 -1.02 -26.05
CA SER A 156 0.48 -2.10 -26.39
C SER A 156 1.46 -2.37 -25.25
N LEU A 157 1.88 -3.62 -25.13
CA LEU A 157 2.96 -4.03 -24.23
C LEU A 157 4.06 -4.68 -25.05
N GLN A 158 5.31 -4.35 -24.72
CA GLN A 158 6.48 -4.94 -25.35
C GLN A 158 7.19 -5.82 -24.32
N TYR A 159 7.29 -7.11 -24.62
CA TYR A 159 7.98 -8.07 -23.77
C TYR A 159 9.22 -8.59 -24.49
N LYS A 160 10.34 -8.65 -23.75
CA LYS A 160 11.56 -9.33 -24.18
C LYS A 160 11.56 -10.73 -23.56
N ILE A 161 11.68 -11.74 -24.41
CA ILE A 161 11.63 -13.15 -24.04
C ILE A 161 13.02 -13.73 -24.33
N TYR A 162 13.65 -14.28 -23.31
CA TYR A 162 14.98 -14.87 -23.41
C TYR A 162 14.87 -16.39 -23.43
N LEU A 163 15.63 -17.01 -24.33
CA LEU A 163 15.83 -18.45 -24.38
C LEU A 163 17.23 -18.73 -23.87
N ILE A 164 17.33 -19.60 -22.88
CA ILE A 164 18.61 -19.97 -22.28
C ILE A 164 18.79 -21.45 -22.50
N HIS A 165 19.89 -21.84 -23.14
CA HIS A 165 20.21 -23.25 -23.33
C HIS A 165 20.62 -23.86 -21.98
N SER A 166 20.40 -25.17 -21.79
CA SER A 166 20.70 -25.84 -20.51
C SER A 166 22.18 -25.82 -20.14
N SER A 167 23.09 -25.51 -21.08
CA SER A 167 24.52 -25.27 -20.83
C SER A 167 24.81 -23.94 -20.12
N GLY A 168 23.81 -23.06 -19.96
CA GLY A 168 23.98 -21.71 -19.42
C GLY A 168 24.40 -20.66 -20.45
N GLU A 169 24.58 -21.06 -21.72
CA GLU A 169 24.77 -20.13 -22.81
C GLU A 169 23.44 -19.40 -23.11
N GLU A 170 23.50 -18.07 -23.11
CA GLU A 170 22.36 -17.23 -23.49
C GLU A 170 22.08 -17.46 -24.98
N GLY A 171 20.89 -18.00 -25.28
CA GLY A 171 20.42 -18.17 -26.65
C GLY A 171 19.88 -16.85 -27.22
N ALA A 172 19.34 -16.91 -28.44
CA ALA A 172 18.78 -15.74 -29.10
C ALA A 172 17.61 -15.12 -28.30
N GLY A 173 17.68 -13.81 -28.05
CA GLY A 173 16.57 -13.04 -27.47
C GLY A 173 15.47 -12.76 -28.49
N LEU A 174 14.22 -12.99 -28.11
CA LEU A 174 13.04 -12.73 -28.94
C LEU A 174 12.27 -11.54 -28.38
N THR A 175 11.80 -10.65 -29.24
CA THR A 175 10.92 -9.56 -28.85
C THR A 175 9.49 -9.90 -29.26
N SER A 176 8.56 -9.81 -28.32
CA SER A 176 7.13 -9.97 -28.58
C SER A 176 6.41 -8.65 -28.31
N GLN A 177 5.74 -8.14 -29.33
CA GLN A 177 4.78 -7.06 -29.17
C GLN A 177 3.38 -7.67 -29.04
N VAL A 178 2.69 -7.30 -27.98
CA VAL A 178 1.33 -7.75 -27.74
C VAL A 178 0.41 -6.56 -28.00
N GLN A 179 -0.15 -6.52 -29.21
CA GLN A 179 -1.21 -5.60 -29.61
C GLN A 179 -2.55 -6.14 -29.10
N ASP A 180 -3.42 -5.27 -28.59
CA ASP A 180 -4.71 -5.62 -28.00
C ASP A 180 -4.65 -6.62 -26.83
N GLN A 181 -3.42 -6.88 -26.35
CA GLN A 181 -3.11 -7.75 -25.22
C GLN A 181 -3.75 -9.14 -25.30
N GLN A 182 -3.88 -9.69 -26.52
CA GLN A 182 -4.28 -11.08 -26.78
C GLN A 182 -3.08 -12.03 -26.66
N ALA A 183 -3.34 -13.34 -26.59
CA ALA A 183 -2.26 -14.31 -26.52
C ALA A 183 -1.48 -14.33 -27.84
N THR A 184 -0.25 -13.80 -27.85
CA THR A 184 0.62 -13.84 -29.03
C THR A 184 1.44 -15.13 -29.03
N SER A 185 1.55 -15.78 -30.19
CA SER A 185 2.44 -16.92 -30.39
C SER A 185 3.75 -16.47 -31.04
N VAL A 186 4.88 -16.75 -30.41
CA VAL A 186 6.22 -16.59 -31.01
C VAL A 186 6.73 -17.97 -31.43
N TYR A 187 7.17 -18.10 -32.68
CA TYR A 187 7.66 -19.36 -33.24
C TYR A 187 9.18 -19.37 -33.24
N ILE A 188 9.74 -20.46 -32.74
CA ILE A 188 11.18 -20.74 -32.76
C ILE A 188 11.36 -21.98 -33.61
N GLN A 189 11.87 -21.80 -34.82
CA GLN A 189 12.24 -22.92 -35.69
C GLN A 189 13.51 -23.59 -35.12
N GLY A 190 13.49 -24.92 -35.04
CA GLY A 190 14.70 -25.68 -34.71
C GLY A 190 15.67 -25.62 -35.89
N ALA A 191 16.95 -25.37 -35.60
CA ALA A 191 18.05 -25.63 -36.52
C ALA A 191 18.31 -27.15 -36.60
#